data_AF-A0A2K3KGG3-F1
#
_entry.id   AF-A0A2K3KGG3-F1
#
_cell.length_a   1.000
_cell.length_b   1.000
_cell.length_c   1.000
_cell.angle_alpha   90.00
_cell.angle_beta   90.00
_cell.angle_gamma   90.00
#
_symmetry.space_group_name_H-M   'P 1'
#
loop_
_entity.id
_entity.type
_entity.pdbx_description
1 polymer ?
#
loop_
_entity_poly.entity_id
_entity_poly.type
_entity_poly.pdbx_seq_one_letter_code
_entity_poly.pdbx_strand_id
1 'polypeptide(L)' 'MIVHHRNLVSLIGYCDEGESKALIYEYMANGNLQQHLLVENTNILTWNERLNIAVDAAH' A
#
# COMPACT_ATOMS: atom_id res chain seq x y z
N MET A 1 16.25 1.55 -13.29
CA MET A 1 16.46 1.95 -11.88
C MET A 1 15.45 1.16 -11.06
N ILE A 2 15.90 0.37 -10.09
CA ILE A 2 15.00 -0.40 -9.23
C ILE A 2 14.72 0.47 -8.00
N VAL A 3 13.47 0.84 -7.78
CA VAL A 3 13.06 1.57 -6.57
C VAL A 3 12.82 0.52 -5.49
N HIS A 4 13.62 0.55 -4.44
CA HIS A 4 13.47 -0.34 -3.29
C HIS A 4 13.47 0.50 -2.02
N HIS A 5 12.34 0.50 -1.32
CA HIS A 5 12.17 1.20 -0.06
C HIS A 5 11.22 0.40 0.83
N ARG A 6 11.49 0.36 2.13
CA ARG A 6 10.72 -0.43 3.11
C ARG A 6 9.23 -0.07 3.17
N ASN A 7 8.88 1.18 2.86
CA ASN A 7 7.50 1.69 2.91
C ASN A 7 6.89 1.83 1.50
N LEU A 8 7.50 1.24 0.48
CA LEU A 8 6.95 1.14 -0.87
C LEU A 8 6.74 -0.33 -1.22
N VAL A 9 5.61 -0.63 -1.86
CA VAL A 9 5.33 -1.99 -2.34
C VAL A 9 6.33 -2.40 -3.40
N SER A 10 6.85 -3.62 -3.28
CA SER A 10 7.83 -4.15 -4.23
C SER A 10 7.16 -4.52 -5.55
N LEU A 11 7.70 -4.01 -6.66
CA LEU A 11 7.37 -4.49 -8.00
C LEU A 11 8.05 -5.84 -8.21
N ILE A 12 7.26 -6.90 -8.32
CA ILE A 12 7.74 -8.27 -8.55
C ILE A 12 8.03 -8.48 -10.04
N GLY A 13 7.20 -7.88 -10.90
CA GLY A 13 7.36 -8.01 -12.35
C GLY A 13 6.33 -7.19 -13.11
N TYR A 14 6.32 -7.37 -14.42
CA TYR A 14 5.38 -6.71 -15.31
C TYR A 14 5.06 -7.63 -16.50
N CYS A 15 3.94 -7.37 -17.15
CA CYS A 15 3.58 -7.94 -18.43
C CYS A 15 3.49 -6.80 -19.45
N ASP A 16 4.12 -6.98 -20.61
CA ASP A 16 4.05 -6.06 -21.75
C ASP A 16 3.87 -6.88 -23.04
N GLU A 17 2.63 -7.33 -23.26
CA GLU A 17 2.26 -8.18 -24.38
C GLU A 17 1.23 -7.47 -25.27
N GLY A 18 1.70 -6.86 -26.35
CA GLY A 18 0.86 -6.16 -27.31
C GLY A 18 0.14 -4.97 -26.68
N GLU A 19 -1.19 -5.03 -26.61
CA GLU A 19 -2.02 -4.02 -25.95
C GLU A 19 -2.20 -4.26 -24.44
N SER A 20 -1.79 -5.42 -23.94
CA SER A 20 -1.91 -5.77 -22.52
C SER A 20 -0.68 -5.33 -21.75
N LYS A 21 -0.86 -4.33 -20.88
CA LYS A 21 0.17 -3.86 -19.93
C LYS A 21 -0.30 -4.11 -18.51
N ALA A 22 0.51 -4.80 -17.71
CA ALA A 22 0.20 -5.06 -16.31
C ALA A 22 1.45 -4.93 -15.43
N LEU A 23 1.23 -4.54 -14.17
CA LEU A 23 2.25 -4.51 -13.13
C LEU A 23 1.89 -5.52 -12.05
N ILE A 24 2.88 -6.30 -11.63
CA ILE A 24 2.73 -7.35 -10.63
C ILE A 24 3.44 -6.86 -9.37
N TYR A 25 2.65 -6.57 -8.35
CA TYR A 25 3.12 -6.10 -7.04
C TYR A 25 2.90 -7.15 -5.96
N GLU A 26 3.63 -7.04 -4.86
CA GLU A 26 3.32 -7.75 -3.64
C GLU A 26 1.90 -7.41 -3.13
N TYR A 27 1.17 -8.41 -2.65
CA TYR A 27 -0.22 -8.24 -2.23
C TYR A 27 -0.34 -7.61 -0.84
N MET A 28 -1.12 -6.54 -0.74
CA MET A 28 -1.37 -5.82 0.51
C MET A 28 -2.69 -6.28 1.16
N ALA A 29 -2.61 -7.28 2.05
CA ALA A 29 -3.77 -7.97 2.62
C ALA A 29 -4.71 -7.08 3.45
N ASN A 30 -4.20 -5.99 4.03
CA ASN A 30 -4.98 -5.11 4.89
C ASN A 30 -5.79 -4.06 4.12
N GLY A 31 -5.82 -4.08 2.78
CA GLY A 31 -6.55 -3.07 2.01
C GLY A 31 -5.96 -1.67 2.15
N ASN A 32 -6.79 -0.64 1.99
CA ASN A 32 -6.33 0.76 1.97
C ASN A 32 -6.67 1.52 3.26
N LEU A 33 -5.95 2.62 3.51
CA LEU A 33 -6.11 3.42 4.73
C LEU A 33 -7.55 3.95 4.92
N GLN A 34 -8.23 4.33 3.83
CA GLN A 34 -9.60 4.85 3.90
C GLN A 34 -10.55 3.86 4.57
N GLN A 35 -10.42 2.57 4.27
CA GLN A 35 -11.25 1.52 4.89
C GLN A 35 -11.10 1.45 6.41
N HIS A 36 -9.94 1.85 6.95
CA HIS A 36 -9.66 1.81 8.40
C HIS A 36 -9.86 3.14 9.11
N LEU A 37 -10.21 4.20 8.37
CA LEU A 37 -10.55 5.51 8.92
C LEU A 37 -12.06 5.71 9.09
N LEU A 38 -12.87 4.95 8.34
CA LEU A 38 -14.33 5.03 8.39
C LEU A 38 -14.91 4.21 9.55
N VAL A 39 -15.95 4.77 10.18
CA VAL A 39 -16.58 4.21 11.40
C VAL A 39 -17.33 2.89 11.13
N GLU A 40 -17.65 2.61 9.87
CA GLU A 40 -18.39 1.40 9.47
C GLU A 40 -17.53 0.12 9.48
N ASN A 41 -16.24 0.22 9.79
CA ASN A 41 -15.34 -0.93 9.86
C ASN A 41 -15.13 -1.38 11.32
N THR A 42 -14.97 -2.67 11.55
CA THR A 42 -14.75 -3.26 12.88
C THR A 42 -13.38 -2.93 13.47
N ASN A 43 -12.41 -2.56 12.63
CA ASN A 43 -11.02 -2.29 13.02
C ASN A 43 -10.59 -0.84 12.71
N ILE A 44 -11.19 0.13 13.39
CA ILE A 44 -10.84 1.55 13.23
C ILE A 44 -9.49 1.83 13.87
N LEU A 45 -8.60 2.51 13.14
CA LEU A 45 -7.29 2.91 13.65
C LEU A 45 -7.41 3.98 14.73
N THR A 46 -6.67 3.79 15.81
CA THR A 46 -6.44 4.78 16.86
C THR A 46 -5.61 5.96 16.34
N TRP A 47 -5.60 7.07 17.08
CA TRP A 47 -4.84 8.25 16.69
C TRP A 47 -3.32 8.01 16.59
N ASN A 48 -2.77 7.23 17.53
CA ASN A 48 -1.34 6.91 17.53
C ASN A 48 -0.94 6.07 16.31
N GLU A 49 -1.76 5.10 15.91
CA GLU A 49 -1.51 4.30 14.71
C GLU A 49 -1.53 5.17 13.45
N ARG A 50 -2.47 6.11 13.35
CA ARG A 50 -2.53 7.07 12.22
C ARG A 50 -1.28 7.94 12.15
N LEU A 51 -0.78 8.43 13.29
CA LEU A 51 0.44 9.22 13.34
C LEU A 51 1.67 8.40 12.92
N ASN A 52 1.77 7.14 13.36
CA ASN A 52 2.85 6.26 12.94
C ASN A 52 2.82 6.02 11.43
N ILE A 53 1.65 5.75 10.86
CA ILE A 53 1.48 5.60 9.41
C ILE A 53 1.91 6.88 8.67
N ALA A 54 1.59 8.06 9.19
CA ALA A 54 2.00 9.33 8.59
C ALA A 54 3.52 9.54 8.62
N VAL A 55 4.18 9.17 9.73
CA VAL A 55 5.64 9.22 9.87
C VAL A 55 6.30 8.22 8.91
N ASP A 56 5.79 6.99 8.83
CA ASP A 56 6.30 5.97 7.91
C ASP A 56 6.13 6.39 6.44
N ALA A 57 5.02 7.04 6.08
CA ALA A 57 4.77 7.54 4.73
C ALA A 57 5.68 8.73 4.34
N ALA A 58 6.12 9.53 5.31
CA ALA A 58 6.99 10.68 5.09
C ALA A 58 8.48 10.31 4.98
N HIS A 59 8.85 9.09 5.37
CA HIS A 59 10.21 8.56 5.31
C HIS A 59 10.56 8.09 3.89
#